data_AF-A0A962FSS8-F1
#
_entry.id   AF-A0A962FSS8-F1
#
_cell.length_a   1.000
_cell.length_b   1.000
_cell.length_c   1.000
_cell.angle_alpha   90.00
_cell.angle_beta   90.00
_cell.angle_gamma   90.00
#
_symmetry.space_group_name_H-M   'P 1'
#
loop_
_entity.id
_entity.type
_entity.pdbx_description
1 polymer ?
#
loop_
_entity_poly.entity_id
_entity_poly.type
_entity_poly.pdbx_seq_one_letter_code
_entity_poly.pdbx_strand_id
1 'polypeptide(L)'
;MILLIDNYDSFVHNLARYVGQLGRERQVVRNDAITLDAVAADPPEAIILSPGPCTPQEAGISCAIVRHFSGRVPILGVCLGHQCIGEVFGGRIIRAPSPVHGRASLIEHNADGLFMGLPNPLEGGRYHSLIVELNAGCPLRPTATTDDEDAILMALQHETHPTFGIQF
;
A
#
# COMPACT_ATOMS: atom_id res chain seq x y z
N MET A 1 -8.78 0.27 17.12
CA MET A 1 -8.27 -0.94 16.47
C MET A 1 -7.77 -0.62 15.05
N ILE A 2 -6.69 -1.28 14.62
CA ILE A 2 -6.16 -1.20 13.24
C ILE A 2 -6.71 -2.38 12.44
N LEU A 3 -7.42 -2.08 11.35
CA LEU A 3 -8.01 -3.09 10.48
C LEU A 3 -7.01 -3.44 9.37
N LEU A 4 -6.69 -4.73 9.23
CA LEU A 4 -5.89 -5.25 8.13
C LEU A 4 -6.80 -6.04 7.19
N ILE A 5 -6.87 -5.61 5.92
CA ILE A 5 -7.54 -6.35 4.86
C ILE A 5 -6.53 -7.30 4.22
N ASP A 6 -6.77 -8.59 4.41
CA ASP A 6 -6.00 -9.70 3.85
C ASP A 6 -6.48 -10.00 2.42
N ASN A 7 -5.65 -9.68 1.44
CA ASN A 7 -5.85 -10.06 0.04
C ASN A 7 -5.28 -11.46 -0.25
N TYR A 8 -5.43 -12.41 0.67
CA TYR A 8 -4.90 -13.78 0.57
C TYR A 8 -3.37 -13.81 0.48
N ASP A 9 -2.70 -13.03 1.32
CA ASP A 9 -1.26 -12.89 1.33
C ASP A 9 -0.57 -13.70 2.44
N SER A 10 0.65 -14.13 2.16
CA SER A 10 1.47 -14.88 3.12
C SER A 10 2.14 -13.98 4.18
N PHE A 11 2.23 -12.66 3.95
CA PHE A 11 2.92 -11.70 4.82
C PHE A 11 2.00 -10.81 5.65
N VAL A 12 0.68 -10.83 5.46
CA VAL A 12 -0.28 -10.02 6.24
C VAL A 12 -0.13 -10.20 7.76
N HIS A 13 0.20 -11.41 8.21
CA HIS A 13 0.42 -11.70 9.63
C HIS A 13 1.73 -11.11 10.17
N ASN A 14 2.72 -10.83 9.32
CA ASN A 14 3.89 -10.03 9.73
C ASN A 14 3.47 -8.58 10.01
N LEU A 15 2.66 -7.98 9.15
CA LEU A 15 2.13 -6.63 9.37
C LEU A 15 1.31 -6.57 10.66
N ALA A 16 0.38 -7.52 10.86
CA ALA A 16 -0.44 -7.59 12.07
C ALA A 16 0.42 -7.77 13.34
N ARG A 17 1.50 -8.55 13.26
CA ARG A 17 2.46 -8.72 14.36
C ARG A 17 3.15 -7.41 14.72
N TYR A 18 3.66 -6.66 13.73
CA TYR A 18 4.30 -5.36 14.00
C TYR A 18 3.32 -4.35 14.61
N VAL A 19 2.06 -4.32 14.14
CA VAL A 19 1.01 -3.49 14.77
C VAL A 19 0.82 -3.88 16.24
N GLY A 20 0.77 -5.19 16.54
CA GLY A 20 0.68 -5.68 17.92
C GLY A 20 1.91 -5.33 18.78
N GLN A 21 3.11 -5.38 18.22
CA GLN A 21 4.35 -4.98 18.90
C GLN A 21 4.37 -3.49 19.26
N LEU A 22 3.67 -2.65 18.49
CA LEU A 22 3.44 -1.23 18.80
C LEU A 22 2.33 -1.02 19.85
N GLY A 23 1.82 -2.09 20.46
CA GLY A 23 0.79 -2.02 21.50
C GLY A 23 -0.61 -1.69 20.98
N ARG A 24 -0.86 -1.87 19.68
CA ARG A 24 -2.16 -1.57 19.07
C ARG A 24 -2.99 -2.82 18.87
N GLU A 25 -4.28 -2.70 19.18
CA GLU A 25 -5.26 -3.71 18.81
C GLU A 25 -5.37 -3.79 17.29
N ARG A 26 -5.50 -5.02 16.79
CA ARG A 26 -5.47 -5.32 15.36
C ARG A 26 -6.40 -6.48 15.02
N GLN A 27 -7.08 -6.34 13.89
CA GLN A 27 -7.94 -7.37 13.33
C GLN A 27 -7.51 -7.62 11.88
N VAL A 28 -7.32 -8.89 11.52
CA VAL A 28 -7.06 -9.31 10.13
C VAL A 28 -8.35 -9.92 9.60
N VAL A 29 -8.83 -9.42 8.47
CA VAL A 29 -10.05 -9.92 7.82
C VAL A 29 -9.79 -10.05 6.32
N ARG A 30 -10.26 -11.13 5.70
CA ARG A 30 -10.13 -11.32 4.26
C ARG A 30 -10.94 -10.29 3.48
N ASN A 31 -10.47 -9.96 2.28
CA ASN A 31 -11.06 -8.95 1.39
C ASN A 31 -12.49 -9.27 0.90
N ASP A 32 -13.00 -10.47 1.19
CA ASP A 32 -14.34 -10.97 0.87
C ASP A 32 -15.19 -11.30 2.12
N ALA A 33 -14.63 -11.11 3.32
CA ALA A 33 -15.26 -11.48 4.59
C ALA A 33 -15.82 -10.28 5.38
N ILE A 34 -15.73 -9.06 4.85
CA ILE A 34 -16.22 -7.83 5.47
C ILE A 34 -16.84 -6.89 4.43
N THR A 35 -17.82 -6.09 4.83
CA THR A 35 -18.49 -5.09 3.98
C THR A 35 -18.10 -3.67 4.38
N LEU A 36 -18.28 -2.70 3.47
CA LEU A 36 -18.03 -1.29 3.79
C LEU A 36 -18.91 -0.81 4.96
N ASP A 37 -20.17 -1.25 5.00
CA ASP A 37 -21.09 -0.88 6.07
C ASP A 37 -20.64 -1.41 7.43
N ALA A 38 -20.09 -2.63 7.48
CA ALA A 38 -19.53 -3.19 8.71
C ALA A 38 -18.32 -2.38 9.19
N VAL A 39 -17.43 -1.98 8.28
CA VAL A 39 -16.29 -1.09 8.61
C VAL A 39 -16.76 0.29 9.05
N ALA A 40 -17.82 0.84 8.44
CA ALA A 40 -18.36 2.15 8.80
C ALA A 40 -19.11 2.13 10.14
N ALA A 41 -19.72 1.01 10.51
CA ALA A 41 -20.43 0.83 11.78
C ALA A 41 -19.49 0.76 12.99
N ASP A 42 -18.27 0.25 12.80
CA ASP A 42 -17.20 0.23 13.79
C ASP A 42 -15.89 0.77 13.17
N PRO A 43 -15.76 2.11 13.05
CA PRO A 43 -14.68 2.72 12.28
C PRO A 43 -13.31 2.45 12.91
N PRO A 44 -12.33 1.89 12.16
CA PRO A 44 -11.00 1.65 12.67
C PRO A 44 -10.18 2.94 12.80
N GLU A 45 -9.12 2.90 13.61
CA GLU A 45 -8.17 4.02 13.75
C GLU A 45 -7.32 4.21 12.48
N ALA A 46 -7.02 3.12 11.78
CA ALA A 46 -6.34 3.10 10.49
C ALA A 46 -6.63 1.77 9.76
N ILE A 47 -6.46 1.77 8.45
CA ILE A 47 -6.62 0.57 7.61
C ILE A 47 -5.29 0.24 6.92
N ILE A 48 -4.91 -1.04 6.95
CA ILE A 48 -3.78 -1.57 6.18
C ILE A 48 -4.33 -2.52 5.13
N LEU A 49 -4.01 -2.26 3.85
CA LEU A 49 -4.30 -3.18 2.75
C LEU A 49 -3.05 -4.02 2.49
N SER A 50 -3.16 -5.33 2.71
CA SER A 50 -2.03 -6.24 2.58
C SER A 50 -1.55 -6.37 1.13
N PRO A 51 -0.36 -6.95 0.91
CA PRO A 51 -0.02 -7.56 -0.37
C PRO A 51 -1.05 -8.62 -0.77
N GLY A 52 -0.91 -9.19 -1.95
CA GLY A 52 -1.75 -10.28 -2.41
C GLY A 52 -1.37 -10.70 -3.83
N PRO A 53 -1.86 -11.85 -4.30
CA PRO A 53 -1.80 -12.20 -5.70
C PRO A 53 -2.79 -11.33 -6.51
N CYS A 54 -2.70 -11.43 -7.84
CA CYS A 54 -3.65 -10.81 -8.77
C CYS A 54 -3.51 -9.29 -8.95
N THR A 55 -4.46 -8.69 -9.67
CA THR A 55 -4.54 -7.26 -9.97
C THR A 55 -5.52 -6.54 -9.01
N PRO A 56 -5.46 -5.21 -8.87
CA PRO A 56 -6.41 -4.48 -8.01
C PRO A 56 -7.89 -4.68 -8.35
N GLN A 57 -8.22 -4.97 -9.61
CA GLN A 57 -9.59 -5.29 -10.04
C GLN A 57 -10.12 -6.58 -9.39
N GLU A 58 -9.23 -7.48 -8.99
CA GLU A 58 -9.55 -8.78 -8.41
C GLU A 58 -9.36 -8.78 -6.88
N ALA A 59 -8.92 -7.66 -6.30
CA ALA A 59 -8.57 -7.51 -4.87
C ALA A 59 -9.79 -7.35 -3.93
N GLY A 60 -10.92 -8.00 -4.26
CA GLY A 60 -12.15 -7.96 -3.47
C GLY A 60 -12.59 -6.54 -3.11
N ILE A 61 -12.82 -6.28 -1.81
CA ILE A 61 -13.27 -4.97 -1.33
C ILE A 61 -12.17 -3.90 -1.28
N SER A 62 -10.89 -4.23 -1.52
CA SER A 62 -9.76 -3.32 -1.26
C SER A 62 -9.85 -1.98 -2.01
N CYS A 63 -10.18 -2.01 -3.32
CA CYS A 63 -10.39 -0.77 -4.08
C CYS A 63 -11.61 0.02 -3.58
N ALA A 64 -12.67 -0.67 -3.12
CA ALA A 64 -13.84 -0.01 -2.55
C ALA A 64 -13.54 0.63 -1.19
N ILE A 65 -12.68 0.01 -0.37
CA ILE A 65 -12.17 0.57 0.88
C ILE A 65 -11.43 1.88 0.60
N VAL A 66 -10.49 1.90 -0.36
CA VAL A 66 -9.77 3.13 -0.70
C VAL A 66 -10.74 4.22 -1.14
N ARG A 67 -11.66 3.93 -2.07
CA ARG A 67 -12.65 4.91 -2.54
C ARG A 67 -13.51 5.50 -1.43
N HIS A 68 -13.89 4.67 -0.45
CA HIS A 68 -14.85 5.06 0.58
C HIS A 68 -14.20 5.72 1.80
N PHE A 69 -13.04 5.23 2.23
CA PHE A 69 -12.43 5.60 3.51
C PHE A 69 -11.21 6.52 3.38
N SER A 70 -10.62 6.65 2.19
CA SER A 70 -9.50 7.56 1.98
C SER A 70 -9.92 9.00 2.32
N GLY A 71 -9.08 9.70 3.09
CA GLY A 71 -9.37 11.04 3.61
C GLY A 71 -10.31 11.07 4.83
N ARG A 72 -10.88 9.93 5.23
CA ARG A 72 -11.69 9.78 6.45
C ARG A 72 -10.95 9.01 7.54
N VAL A 73 -10.22 7.98 7.12
CA VAL A 73 -9.38 7.12 7.96
C VAL A 73 -8.01 7.02 7.29
N PRO A 74 -6.89 7.05 8.04
CA PRO A 74 -5.58 6.79 7.48
C PRO A 74 -5.49 5.41 6.82
N ILE A 75 -4.90 5.35 5.62
CA ILE A 75 -4.74 4.10 4.86
C ILE A 75 -3.28 3.88 4.51
N LEU A 76 -2.78 2.66 4.75
CA LEU A 76 -1.50 2.18 4.24
C LEU A 76 -1.72 0.98 3.32
N GLY A 77 -1.35 1.10 2.05
CA GLY A 77 -1.34 -0.01 1.10
C GLY A 77 0.05 -0.58 0.90
N VAL A 78 0.19 -1.91 0.97
CA VAL A 78 1.47 -2.61 0.74
C VAL A 78 1.35 -3.50 -0.49
N CYS A 79 2.26 -3.38 -1.45
CA CYS A 79 2.28 -4.12 -2.71
C CYS A 79 0.94 -4.04 -3.47
N LEU A 80 0.09 -5.08 -3.44
CA LEU A 80 -1.25 -5.04 -4.03
C LEU A 80 -2.10 -3.90 -3.42
N GLY A 81 -1.97 -3.63 -2.12
CA GLY A 81 -2.61 -2.48 -1.49
C GLY A 81 -2.12 -1.14 -2.04
N HIS A 82 -0.82 -1.01 -2.34
CA HIS A 82 -0.25 0.16 -3.01
C HIS A 82 -0.82 0.33 -4.42
N GLN A 83 -0.96 -0.78 -5.16
CA GLN A 83 -1.55 -0.80 -6.49
C GLN A 83 -3.04 -0.44 -6.47
N CYS A 84 -3.81 -0.91 -5.48
CA CYS A 84 -5.20 -0.51 -5.27
C CYS A 84 -5.34 1.00 -5.09
N ILE A 85 -4.44 1.62 -4.32
CA ILE A 85 -4.44 3.08 -4.13
C ILE A 85 -4.12 3.79 -5.45
N GLY A 86 -3.07 3.36 -6.15
CA GLY A 86 -2.69 3.89 -7.45
C GLY A 86 -3.85 3.87 -8.45
N GLU A 87 -4.50 2.72 -8.60
CA GLU A 87 -5.63 2.53 -9.51
C GLU A 87 -6.85 3.38 -9.13
N VAL A 88 -7.22 3.42 -7.85
CA VAL A 88 -8.40 4.17 -7.40
C VAL A 88 -8.28 5.66 -7.69
N PHE A 89 -7.07 6.21 -7.61
CA PHE A 89 -6.79 7.62 -7.91
C PHE A 89 -6.36 7.87 -9.37
N GLY A 90 -6.62 6.91 -10.26
CA GLY A 90 -6.47 7.10 -11.71
C GLY A 90 -5.06 6.83 -12.25
N GLY A 91 -4.17 6.21 -11.48
CA GLY A 91 -2.94 5.61 -11.96
C GLY A 91 -3.18 4.36 -12.80
N ARG A 92 -2.16 3.91 -13.52
CA ARG A 92 -2.19 2.68 -14.34
C ARG A 92 -1.37 1.58 -13.70
N ILE A 93 -1.89 0.36 -13.73
CA ILE A 93 -1.15 -0.84 -13.33
C ILE A 93 -0.52 -1.45 -14.57
N ILE A 94 0.80 -1.45 -14.63
CA ILE A 94 1.57 -1.94 -15.77
C ILE A 94 2.57 -3.01 -15.31
N ARG A 95 3.10 -3.79 -16.26
CA ARG A 95 4.17 -4.74 -15.95
C ARG A 95 5.47 -3.99 -15.66
N ALA A 96 6.19 -4.45 -14.65
CA ALA A 96 7.56 -3.99 -14.40
C ALA A 96 8.47 -4.32 -15.60
N PRO A 97 9.51 -3.50 -15.88
CA PRO A 97 10.49 -3.79 -16.93
C PRO A 97 11.14 -5.17 -16.78
N SER A 98 11.39 -5.59 -15.54
CA SER A 98 11.80 -6.95 -15.18
C SER A 98 11.08 -7.40 -13.90
N PRO A 99 10.59 -8.65 -13.82
CA PRO A 99 9.97 -9.16 -12.61
C PRO A 99 11.01 -9.33 -11.50
N VAL A 100 10.69 -8.88 -10.29
CA VAL A 100 11.58 -8.98 -9.13
C VAL A 100 10.92 -9.84 -8.05
N HIS A 101 11.53 -10.97 -7.74
CA HIS A 101 11.07 -11.89 -6.69
C HIS A 101 12.17 -12.12 -5.66
N GLY A 102 12.03 -11.50 -4.49
CA GLY A 102 12.92 -11.72 -3.34
C GLY A 102 14.31 -11.10 -3.50
N ARG A 103 14.41 -9.92 -4.13
CA ARG A 103 15.66 -9.16 -4.18
C ARG A 103 15.60 -7.94 -3.26
N ALA A 104 16.70 -7.69 -2.57
CA ALA A 104 16.93 -6.39 -1.94
C ALA A 104 17.20 -5.35 -3.03
N SER A 105 16.69 -4.14 -2.84
CA SER A 105 16.97 -2.98 -3.67
C SER A 105 17.12 -1.76 -2.79
N LEU A 106 17.93 -0.81 -3.25
CA LEU A 106 18.03 0.50 -2.62
C LEU A 106 16.88 1.36 -3.12
N ILE A 107 16.18 1.97 -2.17
CA ILE A 107 14.99 2.77 -2.38
C ILE A 107 15.33 4.20 -1.98
N GLU A 108 15.43 5.10 -2.97
CA GLU A 108 15.57 6.53 -2.73
C GLU A 108 14.22 7.12 -2.35
N HIS A 109 14.18 7.98 -1.33
CA HIS A 109 12.95 8.58 -0.84
C HIS A 109 13.11 10.07 -0.53
N ASN A 110 12.00 10.75 -0.30
CA ASN A 110 11.96 12.21 -0.08
C ASN A 110 12.25 12.66 1.38
N ALA A 111 12.67 11.74 2.25
CA ALA A 111 12.89 11.95 3.69
C ALA A 111 11.74 12.65 4.46
N ASP A 112 10.50 12.51 3.99
CA ASP A 112 9.31 13.15 4.57
C ASP A 112 8.20 12.11 4.82
N GLY A 113 7.22 12.49 5.65
CA GLY A 113 6.07 11.65 5.98
C GLY A 113 6.49 10.30 6.55
N LEU A 114 6.12 9.21 5.87
CA LEU A 114 6.49 7.84 6.27
C LEU A 114 7.99 7.61 6.36
N PHE A 115 8.79 8.39 5.63
CA PHE A 115 10.23 8.20 5.53
C PHE A 115 11.06 9.15 6.40
N MET A 116 10.41 9.96 7.23
CA MET A 116 11.09 10.92 8.09
C MET A 116 12.01 10.18 9.08
N GLY A 117 13.30 10.53 9.07
CA GLY A 117 14.31 9.96 9.95
C GLY A 117 14.82 8.58 9.55
N LEU A 118 14.43 8.05 8.39
CA LEU A 118 14.97 6.79 7.85
C LEU A 118 16.25 7.04 7.01
N PRO A 119 17.15 6.05 6.89
CA PRO A 119 18.30 6.12 5.99
C PRO A 119 17.87 6.30 4.53
N ASN A 120 18.61 7.11 3.78
CA ASN A 120 18.35 7.37 2.37
C ASN A 120 19.64 7.15 1.54
N PRO A 121 19.70 6.14 0.64
CA PRO A 121 18.62 5.20 0.31
C PRO A 121 18.34 4.19 1.43
N LEU A 122 17.12 3.64 1.42
CA LEU A 122 16.65 2.57 2.32
C LEU A 122 16.74 1.21 1.61
N GLU A 123 17.19 0.16 2.29
CA GLU A 123 17.14 -1.20 1.75
C GLU A 123 15.73 -1.79 1.92
N GLY A 124 15.11 -2.20 0.80
CA GLY A 124 13.76 -2.77 0.76
C GLY A 124 13.68 -4.06 -0.04
N GLY A 125 12.85 -5.01 0.41
CA GLY A 125 12.62 -6.28 -0.28
C GLY A 125 11.56 -6.15 -1.37
N ARG A 126 11.88 -6.54 -2.60
CA ARG A 126 10.93 -6.46 -3.73
C ARG A 126 10.36 -7.83 -4.09
N TYR A 127 9.04 -7.88 -4.23
CA TYR A 127 8.30 -9.08 -4.62
C TYR A 127 7.11 -8.71 -5.52
N HIS A 128 7.39 -8.23 -6.74
CA HIS A 128 6.36 -7.73 -7.64
C HIS A 128 6.71 -7.90 -9.13
N SER A 129 5.65 -8.07 -9.93
CA SER A 129 5.70 -8.10 -11.39
C SER A 129 4.89 -6.98 -12.02
N LEU A 130 4.08 -6.27 -11.21
CA LEU A 130 3.25 -5.13 -11.58
C LEU A 130 3.68 -3.91 -10.77
N ILE A 131 3.62 -2.74 -11.39
CA ILE A 131 3.96 -1.45 -10.80
C ILE A 131 2.87 -0.43 -11.11
N VAL A 132 2.85 0.65 -10.32
CA VAL A 132 1.97 1.79 -10.55
C VAL A 132 2.70 2.83 -11.40
N GLU A 133 2.07 3.27 -12.47
CA GLU A 133 2.44 4.47 -13.21
C GLU A 133 1.41 5.57 -12.93
N LEU A 134 1.87 6.71 -12.42
CA LEU A 134 1.01 7.84 -12.12
C LEU A 134 0.68 8.62 -13.39
N ASN A 135 -0.59 8.95 -13.58
CA ASN A 135 -1.04 9.78 -14.68
C ASN A 135 -1.03 11.27 -14.28
N ALA A 136 -0.92 12.16 -15.26
CA ALA A 136 -1.05 13.59 -15.01
C ALA A 136 -2.42 13.91 -14.38
N GLY A 137 -2.42 14.68 -13.30
CA GLY A 137 -3.64 15.11 -12.60
C GLY A 137 -4.19 14.10 -11.59
N CYS A 138 -3.54 12.96 -11.34
CA CYS A 138 -3.89 12.14 -10.18
C CYS A 138 -3.48 12.86 -8.88
N PRO A 139 -4.28 12.82 -7.81
CA PRO A 139 -3.97 13.48 -6.53
C PRO A 139 -2.97 12.66 -5.68
N LEU A 140 -2.05 11.96 -6.35
CA LEU A 140 -1.01 11.15 -5.75
C LEU A 140 0.35 11.72 -6.15
N ARG A 141 1.23 11.89 -5.17
CA ARG A 141 2.63 12.24 -5.40
C ARG A 141 3.53 11.03 -5.16
N PRO A 142 4.60 10.86 -5.97
CA PRO A 142 5.64 9.89 -5.68
C PRO A 142 6.42 10.32 -4.43
N THR A 143 6.77 9.37 -3.57
CA THR A 143 7.55 9.62 -2.35
C THR A 143 8.80 8.75 -2.25
N ALA A 144 8.89 7.66 -3.04
CA ALA A 144 10.10 6.87 -3.18
C ALA A 144 10.20 6.16 -4.54
N THR A 145 11.42 5.93 -5.03
CA THR A 145 11.74 5.21 -6.27
C THR A 145 12.91 4.24 -6.07
N THR A 146 13.12 3.30 -7.00
CA THR A 146 14.40 2.59 -7.08
C THR A 146 15.53 3.54 -7.47
N ASP A 147 16.77 3.21 -7.08
CA ASP A 147 17.99 3.99 -7.38
C ASP A 147 18.64 3.62 -8.73
N ASP A 148 17.96 2.79 -9.53
CA ASP A 148 18.41 2.33 -10.84
C ASP A 148 17.81 3.14 -11.99
N GLU A 149 18.27 2.85 -13.22
CA GLU A 149 17.82 3.56 -14.43
C GLU A 149 16.31 3.43 -14.70
N ASP A 150 15.66 2.39 -14.16
CA ASP A 150 14.22 2.18 -14.32
C ASP A 150 13.40 3.13 -13.43
N ALA A 151 14.00 3.69 -12.35
CA ALA A 151 13.40 4.63 -11.40
C ALA A 151 11.94 4.28 -11.03
N ILE A 152 11.71 3.00 -10.72
CA ILE A 152 10.38 2.43 -10.51
C ILE A 152 9.75 3.10 -9.30
N LEU A 153 8.48 3.47 -9.40
CA LEU A 153 7.72 4.03 -8.27
C LEU A 153 7.60 2.99 -7.15
N MET A 154 8.20 3.30 -6.00
CA MET A 154 8.25 2.40 -4.84
C MET A 154 7.40 2.88 -3.66
N ALA A 155 7.06 4.17 -3.62
CA ALA A 155 6.05 4.68 -2.70
C ALA A 155 5.31 5.89 -3.26
N LEU A 156 4.07 6.05 -2.81
CA LEU A 156 3.19 7.17 -3.16
C LEU A 156 2.42 7.65 -1.93
N GLN A 157 1.95 8.89 -2.00
CA GLN A 157 1.10 9.49 -0.98
C GLN A 157 0.04 10.37 -1.63
N HIS A 158 -1.19 10.37 -1.10
CA HIS A 158 -2.18 11.35 -1.50
C HIS A 158 -1.79 12.77 -1.09
N GLU A 159 -2.08 13.75 -1.93
CA GLU A 159 -1.57 15.11 -1.75
C GLU A 159 -1.98 15.76 -0.43
N THR A 160 -3.23 15.55 -0.01
CA THR A 160 -3.86 16.32 1.07
C THR A 160 -4.24 15.53 2.32
N HIS A 161 -4.11 14.19 2.32
CA HIS A 161 -4.62 13.37 3.42
C HIS A 161 -3.80 12.08 3.62
N PRO A 162 -3.90 11.39 4.78
CA PRO A 162 -2.99 10.31 5.16
C PRO A 162 -3.33 8.97 4.48
N THR A 163 -3.20 8.93 3.15
CA THR A 163 -3.30 7.70 2.35
C THR A 163 -1.95 7.48 1.68
N PHE A 164 -1.33 6.35 1.99
CA PHE A 164 0.03 6.02 1.60
C PHE A 164 0.08 4.64 0.95
N GLY A 165 0.95 4.47 -0.04
CA GLY A 165 1.23 3.18 -0.64
C GLY A 165 2.73 2.91 -0.67
N ILE A 166 3.16 1.71 -0.30
CA ILE A 166 4.54 1.22 -0.45
C ILE A 166 4.56 -0.08 -1.26
N GLN A 167 5.52 -0.22 -2.17
CA GLN A 167 5.62 -1.33 -3.12
C GLN A 167 6.61 -2.43 -2.68
N PHE A 168 7.29 -2.23 -1.54
CA PHE A 168 8.30 -3.10 -0.95
C PHE A 168 7.96 -3.45 0.51
#